data_AF-A0A7S7NLP8-F1
#
_entry.id   AF-A0A7S7NLP8-F1
#
_cell.length_a   1.000
_cell.length_b   1.000
_cell.length_c   1.000
_cell.angle_alpha   90.00
_cell.angle_beta   90.00
_cell.angle_gamma   90.00
#
_symmetry.space_group_name_H-M   'P 1'
#
loop_
_entity.id
_entity.type
_entity.pdbx_description
1 polymer ?
#
loop_
_entity_poly.entity_id
_entity_poly.type
_entity_poly.pdbx_seq_one_letter_code
_entity_poly.pdbx_strand_id
1 'polypeptide(L)'
;MKHVKTFTLTTALILAGLVIFSVPVKAQPKASSGAIFTTLGDGTAVNHNQYSSTCAVFLDGGPGPNAPAHAAGLDNGEYYFQVTDPSGKTLLSTDIVANRRFRVQNGVIVAYTGVGGPVHPIGLDQDHPELGAITIRLANATCPTDFAQTPNNGGAYKVWATPVTSFVGDPNLVDNPCGNGCFHGFMPSASKSDNFKAKNDSATFCLSVEKQLQFVDGHTGIGTGWLFNVTDPLGVVNAYFTDDNGFLNICGLAAGAYTVAEDPNSQIRGLYVNSVQLPLSTTYSFTWAAGQTAPVILFQNLYGNPF
;
A
#
# COMPACT_ATOMS: atom_id res chain seq x y z
N MET A 1 81.64 59.69 -23.34
CA MET A 1 80.53 60.03 -22.41
C MET A 1 79.40 60.62 -23.26
N LYS A 2 78.19 60.08 -23.42
CA LYS A 2 77.41 59.03 -22.77
C LYS A 2 76.71 58.21 -23.87
N HIS A 3 76.60 56.90 -23.65
CA HIS A 3 75.97 55.95 -24.56
C HIS A 3 74.46 56.19 -24.74
N VAL A 4 74.02 56.24 -25.98
CA VAL A 4 72.63 56.08 -26.41
C VAL A 4 72.26 54.61 -26.23
N LYS A 5 71.26 54.32 -25.38
CA LYS A 5 70.76 52.95 -25.17
C LYS A 5 69.73 52.63 -26.25
N THR A 6 70.08 51.68 -27.10
CA THR A 6 69.19 51.04 -28.09
C THR A 6 68.12 50.24 -27.34
N PHE A 7 66.84 50.53 -27.60
CA PHE A 7 65.71 49.74 -27.13
C PHE A 7 65.49 48.58 -28.11
N THR A 8 65.76 47.35 -27.69
CA THR A 8 65.42 46.14 -28.42
C THR A 8 63.98 45.75 -28.10
N LEU A 9 63.10 45.76 -29.10
CA LEU A 9 61.76 45.16 -29.01
C LEU A 9 61.91 43.64 -29.10
N THR A 10 61.68 42.92 -28.00
CA THR A 10 61.50 41.47 -28.02
C THR A 10 60.01 41.15 -28.16
N THR A 11 59.62 40.70 -29.35
CA THR A 11 58.29 40.18 -29.66
C THR A 11 58.12 38.81 -28.99
N ALA A 12 57.41 38.74 -27.87
CA ALA A 12 57.01 37.48 -27.25
C ALA A 12 55.70 37.00 -27.87
N LEU A 13 55.78 36.00 -28.75
CA LEU A 13 54.61 35.23 -29.21
C LEU A 13 54.13 34.35 -28.04
N ILE A 14 53.08 34.77 -27.34
CA ILE A 14 52.37 33.92 -26.36
C ILE A 14 51.35 33.10 -27.15
N LEU A 15 51.70 31.86 -27.47
CA LEU A 15 50.77 30.87 -27.99
C LEU A 15 49.93 30.35 -26.81
N ALA A 16 48.79 30.99 -26.55
CA ALA A 16 47.83 30.51 -25.56
C ALA A 16 47.17 29.22 -26.10
N GLY A 17 47.69 28.07 -25.69
CA GLY A 17 47.10 26.76 -25.96
C GLY A 17 45.73 26.66 -25.27
N LEU A 18 44.67 26.59 -26.07
CA LEU A 18 43.30 26.33 -25.61
C LEU A 18 43.23 24.86 -25.15
N VAL A 19 43.45 24.60 -23.86
CA VAL A 19 43.19 23.28 -23.27
C VAL A 19 41.68 23.15 -23.12
N ILE A 20 41.04 22.47 -24.07
CA ILE A 20 39.63 22.07 -23.97
C ILE A 20 39.57 20.97 -22.91
N PHE A 21 39.26 21.36 -21.67
CA PHE A 21 38.85 20.40 -20.65
C PHE A 21 37.47 19.87 -21.05
N SER A 22 37.45 18.66 -21.63
CA SER A 22 36.22 17.87 -21.79
C SER A 22 35.70 17.50 -20.41
N VAL A 23 34.89 18.37 -19.81
CA VAL A 23 34.07 18.00 -18.66
C VAL A 23 33.13 16.88 -19.10
N PRO A 24 33.13 15.71 -18.42
CA PRO A 24 32.15 14.68 -18.70
C PRO A 24 30.77 15.23 -18.32
N VAL A 25 29.98 15.61 -19.32
CA VAL A 25 28.55 15.89 -19.14
C VAL A 25 27.92 14.57 -18.74
N LYS A 26 27.56 14.42 -17.46
CA LYS A 26 26.69 13.32 -17.03
C LYS A 26 25.38 13.48 -17.80
N ALA A 27 25.06 12.48 -18.63
CA ALA A 27 23.78 12.43 -19.33
C ALA A 27 22.65 12.60 -18.30
N GLN A 28 21.80 13.60 -18.49
CA GLN A 28 20.61 13.75 -17.65
C GLN A 28 19.69 12.55 -17.92
N PRO A 29 19.09 11.95 -16.86
CA PRO A 29 18.15 10.87 -17.06
C PRO A 29 16.99 11.37 -17.93
N LYS A 30 16.67 10.61 -18.99
CA LYS A 30 15.57 10.92 -19.91
C LYS A 30 14.28 11.02 -19.11
N ALA A 31 13.51 12.09 -19.32
CA ALA A 31 12.17 12.19 -18.74
C ALA A 31 11.32 11.01 -19.23
N SER A 32 10.72 10.27 -18.30
CA SER A 32 9.76 9.23 -18.65
C SER A 32 8.57 9.88 -19.35
N SER A 33 8.02 9.24 -20.38
CA SER A 33 6.75 9.67 -20.98
C SER A 33 5.58 9.32 -20.06
N GLY A 34 4.43 9.93 -20.32
CA GLY A 34 3.17 9.54 -19.67
C GLY A 34 2.96 10.04 -18.24
N ALA A 35 2.02 9.40 -17.57
CA ALA A 35 1.56 9.67 -16.22
C ALA A 35 1.32 8.35 -15.45
N ILE A 36 1.17 8.49 -14.13
CA ILE A 36 0.65 7.44 -13.26
C ILE A 36 -0.59 7.98 -12.58
N PHE A 37 -1.47 7.06 -12.16
CA PHE A 37 -2.70 7.39 -11.49
C PHE A 37 -2.86 6.52 -10.25
N THR A 38 -3.52 7.05 -9.23
CA THR A 38 -4.11 6.20 -8.20
C THR A 38 -5.54 5.79 -8.60
N THR A 39 -5.89 4.54 -8.35
CA THR A 39 -7.18 3.92 -8.72
C THR A 39 -7.67 2.96 -7.62
N LEU A 40 -8.86 2.38 -7.80
CA LEU A 40 -9.26 1.17 -7.08
C LEU A 40 -8.59 -0.07 -7.70
N GLY A 41 -8.75 -1.23 -7.05
CA GLY A 41 -8.14 -2.48 -7.55
C GLY A 41 -8.59 -2.87 -8.96
N ASP A 42 -9.75 -2.42 -9.43
CA ASP A 42 -10.25 -2.70 -10.77
C ASP A 42 -9.86 -1.66 -11.83
N GLY A 43 -8.97 -0.71 -11.50
CA GLY A 43 -8.58 0.39 -12.40
C GLY A 43 -9.52 1.60 -12.33
N THR A 44 -10.70 1.47 -11.71
CA THR A 44 -11.66 2.57 -11.71
C THR A 44 -11.16 3.79 -10.94
N ALA A 45 -11.34 4.97 -11.54
CA ALA A 45 -11.00 6.24 -10.94
C ALA A 45 -11.92 6.54 -9.74
N VAL A 46 -11.34 7.13 -8.70
CA VAL A 46 -12.08 7.60 -7.53
C VAL A 46 -12.25 9.12 -7.60
N ASN A 47 -13.44 9.61 -7.29
CA ASN A 47 -13.71 11.04 -7.32
C ASN A 47 -12.73 11.81 -6.43
N HIS A 48 -12.00 12.77 -7.02
CA HIS A 48 -10.95 13.58 -6.36
C HIS A 48 -9.80 12.76 -5.72
N ASN A 49 -9.53 11.53 -6.14
CA ASN A 49 -8.49 10.66 -5.56
C ASN A 49 -8.62 10.52 -4.03
N GLN A 50 -9.85 10.43 -3.51
CA GLN A 50 -10.14 10.28 -2.08
C GLN A 50 -10.54 8.84 -1.74
N TYR A 51 -9.67 8.13 -1.04
CA TYR A 51 -9.82 6.73 -0.71
C TYR A 51 -10.30 6.53 0.73
N SER A 52 -11.02 5.44 0.93
CA SER A 52 -11.54 5.04 2.25
C SER A 52 -10.43 4.68 3.24
N SER A 53 -9.26 4.24 2.76
CA SER A 53 -8.08 3.91 3.55
C SER A 53 -6.84 3.79 2.66
N THR A 54 -5.65 3.68 3.26
CA THR A 54 -4.39 3.39 2.57
C THR A 54 -4.40 2.02 1.87
N CYS A 55 -5.18 1.06 2.38
CA CYS A 55 -5.34 -0.27 1.78
C CYS A 55 -6.26 -0.31 0.55
N ALA A 56 -6.91 0.80 0.21
CA ALA A 56 -7.81 0.89 -0.94
C ALA A 56 -7.14 1.56 -2.17
N VAL A 57 -5.87 1.94 -2.05
CA VAL A 57 -5.17 2.71 -3.08
C VAL A 57 -4.32 1.79 -3.94
N PHE A 58 -4.62 1.77 -5.23
CA PHE A 58 -3.84 1.03 -6.22
C PHE A 58 -3.15 2.02 -7.16
N LEU A 59 -1.96 1.64 -7.61
CA LEU A 59 -1.20 2.29 -8.66
C LEU A 59 -1.65 1.71 -9.99
N ASP A 60 -1.90 2.61 -10.91
CA ASP A 60 -2.11 2.31 -12.31
C ASP A 60 -1.16 3.15 -13.17
N GLY A 61 -0.79 2.60 -14.32
CA GLY A 61 0.02 3.27 -15.33
C GLY A 61 -0.69 3.11 -16.67
N GLY A 62 -0.84 4.20 -17.41
CA GLY A 62 -1.61 4.17 -18.64
C GLY A 62 -2.59 5.34 -18.74
N PRO A 63 -3.29 5.48 -19.87
CA PRO A 63 -4.31 6.50 -20.05
C PRO A 63 -5.44 6.30 -19.04
N GLY A 64 -6.00 7.39 -18.51
CA GLY A 64 -7.22 7.29 -17.70
C GLY A 64 -8.45 6.86 -18.52
N PRO A 65 -9.62 6.73 -17.85
CA PRO A 65 -10.83 6.18 -18.45
C PRO A 65 -11.18 6.80 -19.82
N ASN A 66 -11.39 5.95 -20.82
CA ASN A 66 -11.73 6.28 -22.23
C ASN A 66 -10.62 6.90 -23.10
N ALA A 67 -9.37 6.97 -22.63
CA ALA A 67 -8.26 7.38 -23.49
C ALA A 67 -7.66 6.17 -24.25
N PRO A 68 -7.16 6.35 -25.49
CA PRO A 68 -6.50 5.26 -26.22
C PRO A 68 -5.32 4.71 -25.42
N ALA A 69 -5.10 3.40 -25.38
CA ALA A 69 -4.09 2.72 -24.55
C ALA A 69 -2.65 3.32 -24.57
N HIS A 70 -2.28 4.03 -25.63
CA HIS A 70 -0.96 4.68 -25.75
C HIS A 70 -0.93 6.15 -25.31
N ALA A 71 -2.08 6.77 -25.03
CA ALA A 71 -2.17 8.14 -24.59
C ALA A 71 -1.71 8.24 -23.13
N ALA A 72 -0.65 9.01 -22.86
CA ALA A 72 -0.12 9.19 -21.50
C ALA A 72 0.39 7.92 -20.78
N GLY A 73 0.65 6.82 -21.50
CA GLY A 73 1.29 5.62 -20.94
C GLY A 73 2.77 5.80 -20.63
N LEU A 74 3.27 5.05 -19.66
CA LEU A 74 4.71 5.01 -19.32
C LEU A 74 5.52 4.34 -20.43
N ASP A 75 6.81 4.69 -20.56
CA ASP A 75 7.73 3.99 -21.47
C ASP A 75 7.89 2.52 -21.05
N ASN A 76 8.04 1.60 -22.00
CA ASN A 76 8.30 0.19 -21.69
C ASN A 76 9.55 0.03 -20.80
N GLY A 77 9.44 -0.81 -19.75
CA GLY A 77 10.57 -1.08 -18.88
C GLY A 77 10.16 -1.47 -17.47
N GLU A 78 11.16 -1.53 -16.60
CA GLU A 78 11.00 -1.81 -15.17
C GLU A 78 11.04 -0.51 -14.40
N TYR A 79 10.17 -0.40 -13.40
CA TYR A 79 9.99 0.78 -12.57
C TYR A 79 10.02 0.41 -11.10
N TYR A 80 10.52 1.33 -10.30
CA TYR A 80 10.28 1.34 -8.86
C TYR A 80 9.18 2.35 -8.52
N PHE A 81 8.44 2.12 -7.42
CA PHE A 81 7.52 3.09 -6.85
C PHE A 81 7.80 3.38 -5.38
N GLN A 82 7.28 4.50 -4.89
CA GLN A 82 7.32 4.85 -3.46
C GLN A 82 6.15 5.75 -3.07
N VAL A 83 5.81 5.76 -1.79
CA VAL A 83 4.85 6.69 -1.20
C VAL A 83 5.59 7.63 -0.24
N THR A 84 5.31 8.92 -0.36
CA THR A 84 5.83 9.98 0.49
C THR A 84 4.70 10.86 1.00
N ASP A 85 5.02 11.78 1.91
CA ASP A 85 4.18 12.94 2.15
C ASP A 85 4.04 13.81 0.86
N PRO A 86 3.09 14.77 0.81
CA PRO A 86 2.87 15.58 -0.40
C PRO A 86 4.09 16.40 -0.83
N SER A 87 4.99 16.73 0.10
CA SER A 87 6.22 17.46 -0.25
C SER A 87 7.29 16.57 -0.91
N GLY A 88 7.20 15.25 -0.74
CA GLY A 88 8.22 14.29 -1.18
C GLY A 88 9.34 14.06 -0.17
N LYS A 89 9.39 14.83 0.92
CA LYS A 89 10.54 14.86 1.84
C LYS A 89 10.51 13.76 2.89
N THR A 90 9.32 13.28 3.24
CA THR A 90 9.14 12.21 4.22
C THR A 90 8.75 10.96 3.47
N LEU A 91 9.64 9.97 3.45
CA LEU A 91 9.34 8.63 2.99
C LEU A 91 8.31 7.99 3.91
N LEU A 92 7.25 7.45 3.33
CA LEU A 92 6.20 6.75 4.06
C LEU A 92 6.25 5.25 3.78
N SER A 93 6.67 4.80 2.59
CA SER A 93 6.95 3.38 2.32
C SER A 93 7.96 2.82 3.33
N THR A 94 7.64 1.68 3.95
CA THR A 94 8.51 1.07 4.98
C THR A 94 9.30 -0.14 4.50
N ASP A 95 8.96 -0.68 3.32
CA ASP A 95 9.63 -1.82 2.71
C ASP A 95 10.70 -1.39 1.70
N ILE A 96 11.61 -2.33 1.41
CA ILE A 96 12.76 -2.09 0.53
C ILE A 96 12.29 -1.73 -0.88
N VAL A 97 13.04 -0.88 -1.59
CA VAL A 97 12.69 -0.44 -2.95
C VAL A 97 12.58 -1.63 -3.93
N ALA A 98 13.36 -2.69 -3.74
CA ALA A 98 13.30 -3.91 -4.56
C ALA A 98 11.94 -4.61 -4.48
N ASN A 99 11.19 -4.45 -3.39
CA ASN A 99 9.83 -4.97 -3.24
C ASN A 99 8.79 -4.10 -3.94
N ARG A 100 9.12 -2.84 -4.22
CA ARG A 100 8.25 -1.87 -4.88
C ARG A 100 8.57 -1.77 -6.36
N ARG A 101 8.51 -2.89 -7.09
CA ARG A 101 8.91 -2.98 -8.50
C ARG A 101 7.82 -3.53 -9.41
N PHE A 102 7.71 -2.97 -10.60
CA PHE A 102 6.75 -3.41 -11.63
C PHE A 102 7.29 -3.24 -13.05
N ARG A 103 6.61 -3.89 -14.00
CA ARG A 103 6.92 -3.84 -15.43
C ARG A 103 5.81 -3.16 -16.21
N VAL A 104 6.22 -2.28 -17.12
CA VAL A 104 5.37 -1.60 -18.10
C VAL A 104 5.61 -2.18 -19.49
N GLN A 105 4.53 -2.49 -20.21
CA GLN A 105 4.54 -2.83 -21.63
C GLN A 105 3.36 -2.16 -22.33
N ASN A 106 3.61 -1.59 -23.51
CA ASN A 106 2.62 -0.92 -24.35
C ASN A 106 1.87 0.23 -23.67
N GLY A 107 2.49 0.86 -22.66
CA GLY A 107 1.91 1.98 -21.92
C GLY A 107 1.23 1.60 -20.60
N VAL A 108 0.98 0.31 -20.35
CA VAL A 108 0.27 -0.20 -19.17
C VAL A 108 1.16 -1.01 -18.24
N ILE A 109 0.80 -1.10 -16.96
CA ILE A 109 1.44 -2.02 -16.02
C ILE A 109 0.97 -3.45 -16.32
N VAL A 110 1.91 -4.36 -16.57
CA VAL A 110 1.60 -5.75 -16.95
C VAL A 110 2.09 -6.80 -15.94
N ALA A 111 2.91 -6.39 -14.98
CA ALA A 111 3.38 -7.30 -13.93
C ALA A 111 3.89 -6.55 -12.70
N TYR A 112 3.56 -7.08 -11.53
CA TYR A 112 4.32 -6.84 -10.31
C TYR A 112 5.58 -7.72 -10.34
N THR A 113 6.76 -7.11 -10.11
CA THR A 113 8.07 -7.76 -10.16
C THR A 113 8.89 -7.53 -8.89
N GLY A 114 8.22 -7.11 -7.81
CA GLY A 114 8.83 -6.85 -6.51
C GLY A 114 9.35 -8.12 -5.81
N VAL A 115 10.45 -7.97 -5.08
CA VAL A 115 11.12 -9.03 -4.31
C VAL A 115 11.60 -8.56 -2.95
N GLY A 116 11.81 -9.50 -2.03
CA GLY A 116 12.46 -9.25 -0.73
C GLY A 116 11.54 -8.69 0.36
N GLY A 117 10.21 -8.73 0.17
CA GLY A 117 9.23 -8.38 1.18
C GLY A 117 7.86 -9.04 0.93
N PRO A 118 6.84 -8.72 1.76
CA PRO A 118 5.46 -9.10 1.49
C PRO A 118 4.99 -8.54 0.15
N VAL A 119 4.21 -9.32 -0.60
CA VAL A 119 3.75 -8.92 -1.93
C VAL A 119 2.83 -7.70 -1.87
N HIS A 120 2.89 -6.83 -2.87
CA HIS A 120 1.84 -5.86 -3.15
C HIS A 120 0.72 -6.54 -3.95
N PRO A 121 -0.51 -6.67 -3.40
CA PRO A 121 -1.61 -7.28 -4.13
C PRO A 121 -1.88 -6.57 -5.44
N ILE A 122 -2.25 -7.35 -6.46
CA ILE A 122 -2.59 -6.84 -7.78
C ILE A 122 -4.10 -6.90 -7.99
N GLY A 123 -4.61 -6.05 -8.86
CA GLY A 123 -5.97 -6.13 -9.38
C GLY A 123 -5.96 -6.14 -10.91
N LEU A 124 -7.09 -6.50 -11.51
CA LEU A 124 -7.25 -6.48 -12.97
C LEU A 124 -7.76 -5.11 -13.37
N ASP A 125 -7.02 -4.42 -14.23
CA ASP A 125 -7.46 -3.15 -14.77
C ASP A 125 -8.53 -3.39 -15.86
N GLN A 126 -9.70 -2.79 -15.69
CA GLN A 126 -10.83 -2.90 -16.60
C GLN A 126 -10.77 -1.90 -17.77
N ASP A 127 -9.91 -0.88 -17.72
CA ASP A 127 -9.78 0.12 -18.78
C ASP A 127 -9.03 -0.48 -20.00
N HIS A 128 -8.02 -1.32 -19.77
CA HIS A 128 -7.23 -1.98 -20.83
C HIS A 128 -6.97 -3.49 -20.61
N PRO A 129 -8.02 -4.31 -20.37
CA PRO A 129 -7.86 -5.74 -20.12
C PRO A 129 -7.27 -6.48 -21.34
N GLU A 130 -7.48 -5.97 -22.56
CA GLU A 130 -6.93 -6.52 -23.80
C GLU A 130 -5.40 -6.47 -23.86
N LEU A 131 -4.77 -5.61 -23.05
CA LEU A 131 -3.32 -5.49 -22.93
C LEU A 131 -2.75 -6.28 -21.75
N GLY A 132 -3.60 -6.97 -20.99
CA GLY A 132 -3.22 -7.62 -19.73
C GLY A 132 -2.84 -6.61 -18.66
N ALA A 133 -3.48 -5.43 -18.67
CA ALA A 133 -3.24 -4.39 -17.69
C ALA A 133 -3.64 -4.85 -16.28
N ILE A 134 -2.80 -4.50 -15.31
CA ILE A 134 -3.04 -4.75 -13.89
C ILE A 134 -2.84 -3.47 -13.11
N THR A 135 -3.49 -3.38 -11.96
CA THR A 135 -3.18 -2.38 -10.94
C THR A 135 -2.36 -3.01 -9.81
N ILE A 136 -1.61 -2.21 -9.07
CA ILE A 136 -0.79 -2.67 -7.94
C ILE A 136 -1.15 -1.90 -6.70
N ARG A 137 -1.59 -2.57 -5.63
CA ARG A 137 -1.89 -1.91 -4.36
C ARG A 137 -0.63 -1.22 -3.83
N LEU A 138 -0.72 0.08 -3.55
CA LEU A 138 0.40 0.83 -2.95
C LEU A 138 0.82 0.23 -1.62
N ALA A 139 -0.17 -0.30 -0.88
CA ALA A 139 0.08 -1.05 0.32
C ALA A 139 0.39 -2.54 0.04
N ASN A 140 1.41 -3.10 0.69
CA ASN A 140 1.72 -4.52 0.62
C ASN A 140 0.72 -5.38 1.42
N ALA A 141 0.91 -6.70 1.42
CA ALA A 141 0.01 -7.66 2.06
C ALA A 141 -0.16 -7.48 3.59
N THR A 142 0.71 -6.71 4.26
CA THR A 142 0.63 -6.41 5.70
C THR A 142 -0.11 -5.10 6.01
N CYS A 143 -0.85 -4.56 5.04
CA CYS A 143 -1.71 -3.39 5.23
C CYS A 143 -2.59 -3.53 6.49
N PRO A 144 -2.67 -2.50 7.36
CA PRO A 144 -2.31 -1.08 7.14
C PRO A 144 -0.94 -0.66 7.68
N THR A 145 -0.06 -1.61 8.03
CA THR A 145 1.20 -1.35 8.74
C THR A 145 2.41 -1.14 7.83
N ASP A 146 2.21 -1.21 6.53
CA ASP A 146 3.26 -1.36 5.53
C ASP A 146 3.76 -0.03 4.93
N PHE A 147 3.04 1.08 5.18
CA PHE A 147 3.58 2.42 5.04
C PHE A 147 3.02 3.36 6.12
N ALA A 148 3.85 4.33 6.53
CA ALA A 148 3.56 5.25 7.60
C ALA A 148 2.41 6.22 7.26
N GLN A 149 1.70 6.68 8.29
CA GLN A 149 0.70 7.71 8.15
C GLN A 149 1.34 9.03 7.71
N THR A 150 0.67 9.77 6.83
CA THR A 150 1.17 11.06 6.38
C THR A 150 1.13 12.08 7.52
N PRO A 151 2.18 12.91 7.70
CA PRO A 151 2.13 14.02 8.66
C PRO A 151 1.19 15.15 8.20
N ASN A 152 0.65 15.07 6.98
CA ASN A 152 -0.34 16.02 6.49
C ASN A 152 -1.70 15.75 7.13
N ASN A 153 -2.20 16.70 7.94
CA ASN A 153 -3.50 16.59 8.61
C ASN A 153 -4.70 16.41 7.65
N GLY A 154 -4.54 16.70 6.36
CA GLY A 154 -5.55 16.47 5.33
C GLY A 154 -5.55 15.06 4.75
N GLY A 155 -4.76 14.13 5.30
CA GLY A 155 -4.65 12.74 4.84
C GLY A 155 -4.04 12.61 3.44
N ALA A 156 -3.25 13.60 3.01
CA ALA A 156 -2.69 13.65 1.66
C ALA A 156 -1.34 12.94 1.57
N TYR A 157 -1.15 12.20 0.49
CA TYR A 157 0.03 11.42 0.15
C TYR A 157 0.46 11.72 -1.29
N LYS A 158 1.67 11.31 -1.64
CA LYS A 158 2.17 11.32 -3.02
C LYS A 158 2.78 9.97 -3.35
N VAL A 159 2.33 9.38 -4.45
CA VAL A 159 2.99 8.22 -5.06
C VAL A 159 3.98 8.71 -6.11
N TRP A 160 5.09 8.00 -6.25
CA TRP A 160 6.07 8.21 -7.32
C TRP A 160 6.31 6.91 -8.06
N ALA A 161 6.65 7.00 -9.34
CA ALA A 161 7.20 5.91 -10.13
C ALA A 161 8.44 6.40 -10.89
N THR A 162 9.53 5.62 -10.88
CA THR A 162 10.77 5.96 -11.59
C THR A 162 11.29 4.74 -12.35
N PRO A 163 11.79 4.89 -13.60
CA PRO A 163 12.46 3.80 -14.27
C PRO A 163 13.63 3.29 -13.43
N VAL A 164 13.83 1.97 -13.36
CA VAL A 164 14.94 1.34 -12.63
C VAL A 164 16.29 1.92 -13.07
N THR A 165 16.43 2.22 -14.37
CA THR A 165 17.65 2.83 -14.95
C THR A 165 17.90 4.27 -14.50
N SER A 166 16.92 4.94 -13.91
CA SER A 166 17.01 6.33 -13.43
C SER A 166 16.97 6.43 -11.90
N PHE A 167 16.82 5.31 -11.19
CA PHE A 167 16.86 5.27 -9.74
C PHE A 167 18.28 5.51 -9.22
N VAL A 168 18.41 6.30 -8.16
CA VAL A 168 19.70 6.66 -7.54
C VAL A 168 19.77 6.10 -6.13
N GLY A 169 20.38 4.93 -5.96
CA GLY A 169 20.53 4.30 -4.65
C GLY A 169 20.74 2.79 -4.73
N ASP A 170 20.62 2.13 -3.59
CA ASP A 170 20.58 0.67 -3.46
C ASP A 170 19.12 0.21 -3.28
N PRO A 171 18.57 -0.60 -4.20
CA PRO A 171 17.19 -1.04 -4.10
C PRO A 171 16.94 -1.99 -2.91
N ASN A 172 17.98 -2.53 -2.28
CA ASN A 172 17.85 -3.34 -1.07
C ASN A 172 17.66 -2.50 0.21
N LEU A 173 17.73 -1.18 0.10
CA LEU A 173 17.44 -0.26 1.19
C LEU A 173 16.01 0.27 1.09
N VAL A 174 15.42 0.60 2.24
CA VAL A 174 14.11 1.26 2.33
C VAL A 174 14.22 2.71 1.87
N ASP A 175 15.14 3.45 2.49
CA ASP A 175 15.42 4.85 2.19
C ASP A 175 16.78 5.00 1.49
N ASN A 176 16.81 5.86 0.47
CA ASN A 176 17.97 6.16 -0.36
C ASN A 176 18.18 7.68 -0.47
N PRO A 177 18.75 8.33 0.57
CA PRO A 177 19.04 9.75 0.52
C PRO A 177 20.00 10.10 -0.63
N CYS A 178 19.62 11.03 -1.50
CA CYS A 178 20.32 11.30 -2.77
C CYS A 178 20.60 12.80 -3.03
N GLY A 179 20.52 13.64 -2.00
CA GLY A 179 20.88 15.05 -2.05
C GLY A 179 19.79 15.97 -2.62
N ASN A 180 20.15 17.25 -2.85
CA ASN A 180 19.18 18.29 -3.21
C ASN A 180 18.49 18.01 -4.54
N GLY A 181 17.16 18.04 -4.51
CA GLY A 181 16.32 17.83 -5.70
C GLY A 181 16.10 16.36 -6.05
N CYS A 182 16.47 15.43 -5.18
CA CYS A 182 16.19 14.01 -5.30
C CYS A 182 15.46 13.52 -4.03
N PHE A 183 14.48 12.64 -4.18
CA PHE A 183 13.62 12.18 -3.10
C PHE A 183 13.74 10.67 -2.92
N HIS A 184 14.55 10.23 -1.96
CA HIS A 184 14.69 8.79 -1.61
C HIS A 184 15.09 7.91 -2.81
N GLY A 185 15.94 8.44 -3.69
CA GLY A 185 16.42 7.81 -4.92
C GLY A 185 15.60 8.11 -6.17
N PHE A 186 14.50 8.86 -6.03
CA PHE A 186 13.62 9.27 -7.12
C PHE A 186 13.96 10.69 -7.58
N MET A 187 14.45 10.81 -8.82
CA MET A 187 14.76 12.09 -9.46
C MET A 187 13.49 12.67 -10.12
N PRO A 188 12.98 13.84 -9.72
CA PRO A 188 11.74 14.42 -10.25
C PRO A 188 11.72 14.56 -11.77
N SER A 189 12.86 14.78 -12.41
CA SER A 189 12.95 14.90 -13.88
C SER A 189 12.72 13.58 -14.61
N ALA A 190 12.93 12.45 -13.95
CA ALA A 190 12.80 11.10 -14.52
C ALA A 190 11.58 10.36 -13.96
N SER A 191 11.04 10.80 -12.83
CA SER A 191 9.92 10.17 -12.15
C SER A 191 8.57 10.77 -12.56
N LYS A 192 7.52 9.97 -12.43
CA LYS A 192 6.13 10.41 -12.42
C LYS A 192 5.60 10.39 -11.01
N SER A 193 4.60 11.22 -10.75
CA SER A 193 3.96 11.26 -9.44
C SER A 193 2.47 11.56 -9.58
N ASP A 194 1.69 11.03 -8.65
CA ASP A 194 0.29 11.41 -8.44
C ASP A 194 0.05 11.67 -6.95
N ASN A 195 -0.96 12.48 -6.63
CA ASN A 195 -1.35 12.76 -5.26
C ASN A 195 -2.71 12.12 -4.97
N PHE A 196 -2.84 11.57 -3.76
CA PHE A 196 -4.08 10.99 -3.29
C PHE A 196 -4.34 11.38 -1.85
N LYS A 197 -5.59 11.23 -1.42
CA LYS A 197 -5.96 11.28 -0.01
C LYS A 197 -6.46 9.93 0.44
N ALA A 198 -5.97 9.45 1.56
CA ALA A 198 -6.54 8.30 2.24
C ALA A 198 -6.98 8.74 3.63
N LYS A 199 -8.12 8.23 4.10
CA LYS A 199 -8.45 8.40 5.51
C LYS A 199 -7.37 7.70 6.34
N ASN A 200 -6.84 8.42 7.34
CA ASN A 200 -5.80 7.94 8.24
C ASN A 200 -6.28 6.81 9.17
N ASP A 201 -7.57 6.49 9.10
CA ASP A 201 -8.13 5.33 9.77
C ASP A 201 -7.71 4.11 8.96
N SER A 202 -6.77 3.33 9.52
CA SER A 202 -6.64 1.92 9.19
C SER A 202 -8.04 1.36 8.95
N ALA A 203 -8.32 0.82 7.75
CA ALA A 203 -9.67 0.38 7.44
C ALA A 203 -10.20 -0.45 8.61
N THR A 204 -11.27 0.04 9.24
CA THR A 204 -11.82 -0.61 10.44
C THR A 204 -13.05 -1.40 10.06
N PHE A 205 -13.27 -2.52 10.73
CA PHE A 205 -14.51 -3.27 10.63
C PHE A 205 -15.21 -3.36 11.99
N CYS A 206 -16.47 -3.83 11.95
CA CYS A 206 -17.18 -4.27 13.14
C CYS A 206 -17.21 -5.79 13.18
N LEU A 207 -16.71 -6.38 14.26
CA LEU A 207 -16.93 -7.78 14.57
C LEU A 207 -18.29 -7.93 15.24
N SER A 208 -19.17 -8.76 14.67
CA SER A 208 -20.44 -9.13 15.29
C SER A 208 -20.40 -10.60 15.70
N VAL A 209 -20.61 -10.87 16.98
CA VAL A 209 -20.75 -12.22 17.53
C VAL A 209 -22.15 -12.36 18.12
N GLU A 210 -22.86 -13.41 17.74
CA GLU A 210 -24.16 -13.77 18.27
C GLU A 210 -24.04 -15.02 19.13
N LYS A 211 -24.71 -15.02 20.28
CA LYS A 211 -24.86 -16.18 21.13
C LYS A 211 -26.30 -16.67 21.14
N GLN A 212 -26.46 -17.94 20.77
CA GLN A 212 -27.72 -18.65 20.90
C GLN A 212 -27.60 -19.86 21.83
N LEU A 213 -28.71 -20.16 22.50
CA LEU A 213 -28.91 -21.29 23.39
C LEU A 213 -30.00 -22.17 22.81
N GLN A 214 -29.64 -23.37 22.36
CA GLN A 214 -30.59 -24.38 21.91
C GLN A 214 -31.09 -25.18 23.11
N PHE A 215 -32.40 -25.17 23.36
CA PHE A 215 -33.04 -25.93 24.42
C PHE A 215 -33.31 -27.38 23.96
N VAL A 216 -33.56 -28.26 24.92
CA VAL A 216 -33.75 -29.70 24.69
C VAL A 216 -34.95 -30.01 23.78
N ASP A 217 -35.99 -29.20 23.87
CA ASP A 217 -37.19 -29.23 23.02
C ASP A 217 -36.99 -28.54 21.65
N GLY A 218 -35.77 -28.08 21.35
CA GLY A 218 -35.33 -27.64 20.03
C GLY A 218 -35.54 -26.16 19.74
N HIS A 219 -36.20 -25.39 20.61
CA HIS A 219 -36.29 -23.94 20.43
C HIS A 219 -34.95 -23.27 20.74
N THR A 220 -34.73 -22.08 20.18
CA THR A 220 -33.55 -21.27 20.44
C THR A 220 -33.92 -20.10 21.33
N GLY A 221 -33.08 -19.84 22.32
CA GLY A 221 -33.10 -18.61 23.10
C GLY A 221 -31.80 -17.84 22.98
N ILE A 222 -31.82 -16.68 23.61
CA ILE A 222 -30.75 -15.68 23.54
C ILE A 222 -29.73 -15.95 24.64
N GLY A 223 -28.45 -15.96 24.29
CA GLY A 223 -27.38 -16.03 25.27
C GLY A 223 -26.94 -14.63 25.71
N THR A 224 -27.68 -14.01 26.63
CA THR A 224 -27.36 -12.69 27.21
C THR A 224 -26.20 -12.78 28.21
N GLY A 225 -25.34 -11.75 28.25
CA GLY A 225 -24.23 -11.67 29.21
C GLY A 225 -23.18 -12.78 29.06
N TRP A 226 -23.10 -13.40 27.89
CA TRP A 226 -22.20 -14.51 27.61
C TRP A 226 -20.79 -13.99 27.35
N LEU A 227 -19.81 -14.55 28.06
CA LEU A 227 -18.42 -14.16 27.95
C LEU A 227 -17.77 -14.71 26.67
N PHE A 228 -17.17 -13.82 25.90
CA PHE A 228 -16.24 -14.13 24.82
C PHE A 228 -14.89 -13.47 25.08
N ASN A 229 -13.82 -14.21 24.83
CA ASN A 229 -12.47 -13.70 24.73
C ASN A 229 -12.15 -13.40 23.26
N VAL A 230 -11.76 -12.16 22.97
CA VAL A 230 -11.31 -11.75 21.64
C VAL A 230 -9.82 -11.42 21.71
N THR A 231 -9.03 -12.20 20.97
CA THR A 231 -7.59 -11.99 20.80
C THR A 231 -7.37 -11.13 19.55
N ASP A 232 -6.65 -10.03 19.71
CA ASP A 232 -6.29 -9.11 18.61
C ASP A 232 -5.05 -9.59 17.82
N PRO A 233 -4.67 -8.89 16.73
CA PRO A 233 -3.51 -9.25 15.91
C PRO A 233 -2.16 -9.16 16.62
N LEU A 234 -2.10 -8.47 17.76
CA LEU A 234 -0.92 -8.36 18.62
C LEU A 234 -0.88 -9.44 19.70
N GLY A 235 -1.90 -10.31 19.76
CA GLY A 235 -2.04 -11.37 20.75
C GLY A 235 -2.63 -10.91 22.08
N VAL A 236 -3.16 -9.69 22.17
CA VAL A 236 -3.81 -9.18 23.38
C VAL A 236 -5.22 -9.74 23.46
N VAL A 237 -5.56 -10.36 24.60
CA VAL A 237 -6.88 -10.95 24.85
C VAL A 237 -7.72 -9.98 25.67
N ASN A 238 -8.91 -9.65 25.17
CA ASN A 238 -9.89 -8.84 25.88
C ASN A 238 -11.19 -9.63 26.08
N ALA A 239 -11.79 -9.48 27.26
CA ALA A 239 -13.05 -10.09 27.63
C ALA A 239 -14.23 -9.18 27.24
N TYR A 240 -15.21 -9.74 26.55
CA TYR A 240 -16.43 -9.05 26.14
C TYR A 240 -17.66 -9.90 26.48
N PHE A 241 -18.80 -9.24 26.64
CA PHE A 241 -20.05 -9.88 26.98
C PHE A 241 -21.11 -9.54 25.94
N THR A 242 -21.97 -10.49 25.62
CA THR A 242 -23.15 -10.23 24.79
C THR A 242 -24.17 -9.36 25.53
N ASP A 243 -24.89 -8.55 24.78
CA ASP A 243 -25.96 -7.68 25.26
C ASP A 243 -27.28 -8.47 25.53
N ASP A 244 -28.34 -7.74 25.89
CA ASP A 244 -29.66 -8.30 26.15
C ASP A 244 -30.30 -9.01 24.95
N ASN A 245 -29.81 -8.74 23.73
CA ASN A 245 -30.24 -9.39 22.50
C ASN A 245 -29.30 -10.55 22.10
N GLY A 246 -28.28 -10.86 22.90
CA GLY A 246 -27.32 -11.94 22.64
C GLY A 246 -26.23 -11.55 21.66
N PHE A 247 -26.05 -10.26 21.37
CA PHE A 247 -25.05 -9.77 20.44
C PHE A 247 -23.87 -9.12 21.15
N LEU A 248 -22.69 -9.35 20.62
CA LEU A 248 -21.47 -8.61 20.90
C LEU A 248 -21.07 -7.89 19.60
N ASN A 249 -20.96 -6.57 19.64
CA ASN A 249 -20.52 -5.76 18.52
C ASN A 249 -19.28 -4.94 18.91
N ILE A 250 -18.15 -5.20 18.26
CA ILE A 250 -16.89 -4.47 18.48
C ILE A 250 -16.51 -3.78 17.18
N CYS A 251 -16.63 -2.45 17.15
CA CYS A 251 -16.31 -1.64 15.97
C CYS A 251 -14.95 -0.94 16.13
N GLY A 252 -14.42 -0.45 15.01
CA GLY A 252 -13.12 0.22 15.00
C GLY A 252 -11.93 -0.74 14.98
N LEU A 253 -12.17 -2.04 14.73
CA LEU A 253 -11.12 -3.05 14.69
C LEU A 253 -10.30 -2.91 13.42
N ALA A 254 -8.97 -2.81 13.55
CA ALA A 254 -8.06 -2.72 12.42
C ALA A 254 -7.94 -4.07 11.67
N ALA A 255 -7.43 -4.06 10.45
CA ALA A 255 -7.11 -5.30 9.74
C ALA A 255 -6.03 -6.12 10.47
N GLY A 256 -6.15 -7.45 10.34
CA GLY A 256 -5.26 -8.40 10.99
C GLY A 256 -5.95 -9.71 11.36
N ALA A 257 -5.21 -10.57 12.07
CA ALA A 257 -5.69 -11.86 12.54
C ALA A 257 -6.36 -11.73 13.91
N TYR A 258 -7.57 -12.27 14.04
CA TYR A 258 -8.34 -12.26 15.28
C TYR A 258 -8.73 -13.69 15.65
N THR A 259 -8.92 -13.91 16.95
CA THR A 259 -9.51 -15.15 17.47
C THR A 259 -10.64 -14.81 18.43
N VAL A 260 -11.79 -15.42 18.24
CA VAL A 260 -12.95 -15.33 19.14
C VAL A 260 -13.13 -16.68 19.81
N ALA A 261 -13.14 -16.70 21.14
CA ALA A 261 -13.31 -17.91 21.93
C ALA A 261 -14.34 -17.72 23.03
N GLU A 262 -15.17 -18.73 23.27
CA GLU A 262 -16.00 -18.83 24.47
C GLU A 262 -15.46 -19.87 25.45
N ASP A 263 -16.19 -20.14 26.54
CA ASP A 263 -15.82 -21.15 27.53
C ASP A 263 -15.54 -22.49 26.84
N PRO A 264 -14.33 -23.08 26.99
CA PRO A 264 -13.96 -24.34 26.37
C PRO A 264 -14.82 -25.53 26.81
N ASN A 265 -15.54 -25.42 27.93
CA ASN A 265 -16.45 -26.45 28.43
C ASN A 265 -17.87 -26.34 27.85
N SER A 266 -18.11 -25.33 27.01
CA SER A 266 -19.39 -25.13 26.34
C SER A 266 -19.76 -26.30 25.44
N GLN A 267 -21.01 -26.72 25.50
CA GLN A 267 -21.55 -27.75 24.61
C GLN A 267 -21.99 -27.14 23.28
N ILE A 268 -21.04 -26.99 22.34
CA ILE A 268 -21.33 -26.42 21.01
C ILE A 268 -22.28 -27.33 20.22
N ARG A 269 -23.32 -26.72 19.64
CA ARG A 269 -24.27 -27.35 18.71
C ARG A 269 -24.16 -26.78 17.31
N GLY A 270 -23.70 -25.54 17.18
CA GLY A 270 -23.44 -24.92 15.90
C GLY A 270 -22.42 -23.81 16.00
N LEU A 271 -21.58 -23.72 14.96
CA LEU A 271 -20.72 -22.57 14.69
C LEU A 271 -21.03 -22.13 13.26
N TYR A 272 -21.40 -20.87 13.09
CA TYR A 272 -21.71 -20.32 11.77
C TYR A 272 -20.93 -19.02 11.56
N VAL A 273 -20.46 -18.81 10.34
CA VAL A 273 -19.81 -17.57 9.94
C VAL A 273 -20.47 -17.09 8.65
N ASN A 274 -21.05 -15.88 8.69
CA ASN A 274 -21.83 -15.33 7.59
C ASN A 274 -22.88 -16.33 7.07
N SER A 275 -23.60 -16.97 7.99
CA SER A 275 -24.62 -18.00 7.74
C SER A 275 -24.12 -19.34 7.18
N VAL A 276 -22.81 -19.53 7.03
CA VAL A 276 -22.22 -20.81 6.63
C VAL A 276 -21.84 -21.62 7.86
N GLN A 277 -22.35 -22.87 7.96
CA GLN A 277 -22.00 -23.76 9.06
C GLN A 277 -20.57 -24.26 8.94
N LEU A 278 -19.82 -24.18 10.04
CA LEU A 278 -18.46 -24.67 10.18
C LEU A 278 -18.40 -25.87 11.14
N PRO A 279 -17.27 -26.60 11.18
CA PRO A 279 -17.03 -27.62 12.21
C PRO A 279 -17.22 -27.05 13.61
N LEU A 280 -17.79 -27.88 14.51
CA LEU A 280 -18.05 -27.48 15.89
C LEU A 280 -16.75 -27.13 16.60
N SER A 281 -16.70 -25.94 17.19
CA SER A 281 -15.55 -25.42 17.91
C SER A 281 -16.01 -24.32 18.86
N THR A 282 -15.39 -24.23 20.04
CA THR A 282 -15.56 -23.10 20.99
C THR A 282 -14.70 -21.90 20.61
N THR A 283 -13.91 -22.02 19.54
CA THR A 283 -12.99 -20.99 19.05
C THR A 283 -13.08 -20.86 17.53
N TYR A 284 -13.05 -19.61 17.05
CA TYR A 284 -12.93 -19.30 15.63
C TYR A 284 -11.86 -18.24 15.40
N SER A 285 -10.91 -18.53 14.51
CA SER A 285 -9.86 -17.59 14.10
C SER A 285 -10.08 -17.18 12.65
N PHE A 286 -9.88 -15.89 12.37
CA PHE A 286 -9.99 -15.34 11.02
C PHE A 286 -8.95 -14.24 10.81
N THR A 287 -8.70 -13.90 9.56
CA THR A 287 -7.96 -12.70 9.18
C THR A 287 -8.89 -11.79 8.40
N TRP A 288 -8.98 -10.53 8.79
CA TRP A 288 -9.74 -9.53 8.06
C TRP A 288 -8.79 -8.55 7.38
N ALA A 289 -9.01 -8.30 6.10
CA ALA A 289 -8.31 -7.30 5.30
C ALA A 289 -9.28 -6.21 4.84
N ALA A 290 -8.75 -5.01 4.62
CA ALA A 290 -9.53 -3.87 4.16
C ALA A 290 -10.36 -4.20 2.90
N GLY A 291 -11.64 -3.83 2.93
CA GLY A 291 -12.58 -4.08 1.83
C GLY A 291 -13.28 -5.44 1.89
N GLN A 292 -12.89 -6.35 2.80
CA GLN A 292 -13.65 -7.56 3.06
C GLN A 292 -14.92 -7.25 3.85
N THR A 293 -15.95 -8.07 3.66
CA THR A 293 -17.15 -8.01 4.48
C THR A 293 -16.82 -8.28 5.95
N ALA A 294 -17.45 -7.52 6.84
CA ALA A 294 -17.33 -7.74 8.27
C ALA A 294 -17.86 -9.15 8.63
N PRO A 295 -17.16 -9.93 9.48
CA PRO A 295 -17.61 -11.24 9.89
C PRO A 295 -18.76 -11.15 10.89
N VAL A 296 -19.79 -11.95 10.65
CA VAL A 296 -20.86 -12.25 11.62
C VAL A 296 -20.69 -13.69 12.04
N ILE A 297 -20.39 -13.91 13.33
CA ILE A 297 -20.13 -15.23 13.89
C ILE A 297 -21.26 -15.60 14.84
N LEU A 298 -21.83 -16.79 14.69
CA LEU A 298 -22.84 -17.32 15.60
C LEU A 298 -22.29 -18.56 16.32
N PHE A 299 -22.23 -18.50 17.64
CA PHE A 299 -21.99 -19.66 18.51
C PHE A 299 -23.31 -20.12 19.12
N GLN A 300 -23.75 -21.32 18.79
CA GLN A 300 -24.95 -21.94 19.34
C GLN A 300 -24.57 -23.08 20.29
N ASN A 301 -25.01 -23.00 21.56
CA ASN A 301 -24.75 -24.04 22.56
C ASN A 301 -26.01 -24.78 22.93
N LEU A 302 -25.87 -26.03 23.35
CA LEU A 302 -26.93 -26.73 24.06
C LEU A 302 -27.09 -26.08 25.44
N TYR A 303 -28.33 -25.71 25.76
CA TYR A 303 -28.73 -25.25 27.08
C TYR A 303 -29.58 -26.33 27.75
N GLY A 304 -29.18 -26.69 28.97
CA GLY A 304 -29.81 -27.78 29.71
C GLY A 304 -29.01 -29.09 29.61
N ASN A 305 -27.92 -29.15 30.37
CA ASN A 305 -27.69 -30.33 31.20
C ASN A 305 -27.08 -29.85 32.52
N PRO A 306 -27.82 -29.91 33.65
CA PRO A 306 -27.21 -29.72 34.95
C PRO A 306 -26.25 -30.89 35.18
N PHE A 307 -25.10 -30.62 35.80
CA PHE A 307 -24.43 -31.68 36.55
C PHE A 307 -25.40 -32.26 37.61
#